data_AF-A0A0L8C001-F1
#
_entry.id   AF-A0A0L8C001-F1
#
_cell.length_a   1.000
_cell.length_b   1.000
_cell.length_c   1.000
_cell.angle_alpha   90.00
_cell.angle_beta   90.00
_cell.angle_gamma   90.00
#
_symmetry.space_group_name_H-M   'P 1'
#
loop_
_entity.id
_entity.type
_entity.pdbx_description
1 polymer ?
#
loop_
_entity_poly.entity_id
_entity_poly.type
_entity_poly.pdbx_seq_one_letter_code
_entity_poly.pdbx_strand_id
1 'polypeptide(L)' 'MGPAEVSRRHYSLATLRSIIATWDERKRVRCDLERKLKEDPYLIDDIGLTRRQVEAEIAKPFWQA' A
#
# COMPACT_ATOMS: atom_id res chain seq x y z
N MET A 1 0.57 9.68 -36.88
CA MET A 1 0.08 8.85 -35.76
C MET A 1 -1.37 9.21 -35.51
N GLY A 2 -2.24 8.21 -35.39
CA GLY A 2 -3.69 8.43 -35.29
C GLY A 2 -4.15 8.76 -33.86
N PRO A 3 -5.25 9.50 -33.68
CA PRO A 3 -5.76 9.92 -32.36
C PRO A 3 -6.07 8.73 -31.42
N ALA A 4 -6.43 7.57 -31.97
CA ALA A 4 -6.70 6.35 -31.22
C ALA A 4 -5.47 5.75 -30.52
N GLU A 5 -4.26 5.92 -31.07
CA GLU A 5 -3.01 5.42 -30.44
C GLU A 5 -2.59 6.28 -29.25
N VAL A 6 -2.78 7.61 -29.34
CA VAL A 6 -2.48 8.56 -28.26
C VAL A 6 -3.39 8.30 -27.05
N SER A 7 -4.68 8.04 -27.30
CA SER A 7 -5.65 7.74 -26.25
C SER A 7 -5.33 6.44 -25.49
N ARG A 8 -4.86 5.38 -26.19
CA ARG A 8 -4.46 4.11 -25.54
C ARG A 8 -3.21 4.26 -24.67
N ARG A 9 -2.23 5.06 -25.10
CA ARG A 9 -1.01 5.33 -24.32
C ARG A 9 -1.31 6.13 -23.06
N HIS A 10 -2.20 7.11 -23.13
CA HIS A 10 -2.59 7.89 -21.95
C HIS A 10 -3.36 7.02 -20.93
N TYR A 11 -4.20 6.10 -21.41
CA TYR A 11 -4.89 5.14 -20.55
C TYR A 11 -3.91 4.17 -19.84
N SER A 12 -2.87 3.71 -20.54
CA SER A 12 -1.86 2.84 -19.92
C SER A 12 -1.02 3.60 -18.87
N LEU A 13 -0.64 4.85 -19.14
CA LEU A 13 0.09 5.67 -18.17
C LEU A 13 -0.77 6.04 -16.95
N ALA A 14 -2.06 6.35 -17.14
CA ALA A 14 -2.98 6.59 -16.03
C ALA A 14 -3.16 5.34 -15.16
N THR A 15 -3.28 4.17 -15.79
CA THR A 15 -3.37 2.89 -15.09
C THR A 15 -2.09 2.60 -14.28
N LEU A 16 -0.91 2.80 -14.88
CA LEU A 16 0.37 2.63 -14.18
C LEU A 16 0.50 3.59 -12.99
N ARG A 17 0.10 4.86 -13.16
CA ARG A 17 0.07 5.84 -12.05
C ARG A 17 -0.88 5.42 -10.93
N SER A 18 -2.05 4.88 -11.27
CA SER A 18 -3.00 4.37 -10.28
C SER A 18 -2.42 3.19 -9.49
N ILE A 19 -1.70 2.28 -10.15
CA ILE A 19 -1.05 1.14 -9.49
C ILE A 19 0.06 1.63 -8.54
N ILE A 20 0.89 2.58 -8.98
CA ILE A 20 1.93 3.18 -8.15
C ILE A 20 1.32 3.90 -6.94
N ALA A 21 0.26 4.69 -7.14
CA ALA A 21 -0.45 5.37 -6.05
C ALA A 21 -1.04 4.37 -5.04
N THR A 22 -1.56 3.24 -5.52
CA THR A 22 -2.06 2.15 -4.66
C THR A 22 -0.93 1.54 -3.82
N TRP A 23 0.25 1.35 -4.39
CA TRP A 23 1.41 0.86 -3.65
C TRP A 23 1.93 1.88 -2.62
N ASP A 24 1.92 3.17 -2.97
CA ASP A 24 2.32 4.25 -2.06
C ASP A 24 1.37 4.36 -0.86
N GLU A 25 0.07 4.24 -1.09
CA GLU A 25 -0.95 4.17 -0.04
C GLU A 25 -0.69 2.99 0.92
N ARG A 26 -0.45 1.79 0.37
CA ARG A 26 -0.13 0.60 1.18
C ARG A 26 1.14 0.78 2.00
N LYS A 27 2.16 1.42 1.42
CA LYS A 27 3.41 1.71 2.13
C LYS A 27 3.16 2.64 3.31
N ARG A 28 2.37 3.70 3.12
CA ARG A 28 1.98 4.62 4.20
C ARG A 28 1.27 3.88 5.33
N VAL A 29 0.29 3.03 5.01
CA VAL A 29 -0.43 2.22 6.01
C VAL A 29 0.51 1.32 6.80
N ARG A 30 1.46 0.64 6.13
CA ARG A 30 2.46 -0.21 6.81
C ARG A 30 3.38 0.61 7.73
N CYS A 31 3.86 1.77 7.28
CA CYS A 31 4.67 2.66 8.12
C CYS A 31 3.89 3.19 9.34
N ASP A 32 2.60 3.47 9.18
CA ASP A 32 1.74 3.88 10.30
C ASP A 32 1.52 2.74 11.29
N LEU A 33 1.38 1.51 10.81
CA LEU A 33 1.32 0.32 11.66
C LEU A 33 2.63 0.07 12.41
N GLU A 34 3.78 0.21 11.75
CA GLU A 34 5.11 0.13 12.41
C GLU A 34 5.25 1.18 13.52
N ARG A 35 4.84 2.41 13.24
CA ARG A 35 4.89 3.51 14.21
C ARG A 35 3.96 3.23 15.39
N LYS A 36 2.71 2.82 15.14
CA LYS A 36 1.76 2.43 16.19
C LYS A 36 2.28 1.26 17.03
N LEU A 37 2.92 0.27 16.40
CA LEU A 37 3.52 -0.86 17.13
C LEU A 37 4.64 -0.41 18.07
N LYS A 38 5.40 0.63 17.69
CA LYS A 38 6.51 1.16 18.47
C LYS A 38 6.06 2.12 19.58
N GLU A 39 5.09 2.99 19.30
CA GLU A 39 4.63 4.03 20.22
C GLU A 39 3.55 3.52 21.16
N ASP A 40 2.57 2.77 20.65
CA ASP A 40 1.37 2.35 21.38
C ASP A 40 1.01 0.89 21.03
N PRO A 41 1.80 -0.10 21.47
CA PRO A 41 1.58 -1.50 21.15
C PRO A 41 0.20 -2.02 21.59
N TYR A 42 -0.38 -1.45 22.65
CA TYR A 42 -1.72 -1.82 23.14
C TYR A 42 -2.86 -1.45 22.18
N LEU A 43 -2.68 -0.42 21.34
CA LEU A 43 -3.68 -0.03 20.34
C LEU A 43 -3.82 -1.06 19.23
N ILE A 44 -2.80 -1.89 19.01
CA ILE A 44 -2.83 -2.97 18.02
C ILE A 44 -3.71 -4.12 18.53
N ASP A 45 -3.63 -4.42 19.84
CA ASP A 45 -4.49 -5.42 20.48
C ASP A 45 -5.96 -4.97 20.54
N ASP A 46 -6.23 -3.67 20.74
CA ASP A 46 -7.60 -3.11 20.78
C ASP A 46 -8.34 -3.20 19.44
N ILE A 47 -7.63 -3.17 18.32
CA ILE A 47 -8.19 -3.39 16.96
C ILE A 47 -8.24 -4.89 16.59
N GLY A 48 -7.93 -5.78 17.53
CA GLY A 48 -7.97 -7.23 17.34
C GLY A 48 -6.83 -7.79 16.49
N LEU A 49 -5.75 -7.02 16.30
CA LEU A 49 -4.55 -7.49 15.62
C LEU A 49 -3.51 -7.91 16.66
N THR A 50 -2.84 -9.02 16.42
CA THR A 50 -1.67 -9.38 17.20
C THR A 50 -0.42 -8.74 16.60
N ARG A 51 0.56 -8.42 17.43
CA ARG A 51 1.89 -7.96 16.97
C ARG A 51 2.48 -8.83 15.87
N ARG A 52 2.32 -10.16 15.95
CA ARG A 52 2.81 -11.12 14.94
C ARG A 52 2.09 -10.99 13.60
N GLN A 53 0.80 -10.68 13.59
CA GLN A 53 0.06 -10.42 12.36
C GLN A 53 0.52 -9.11 11.71
N VAL A 54 0.76 -8.07 12.51
CA VAL A 54 1.28 -6.79 12.00
C VAL A 54 2.69 -6.96 11.43
N GLU A 55 3.58 -7.67 12.13
CA GLU A 55 4.92 -7.99 11.63
C GLU A 55 4.85 -8.82 10.32
N ALA A 56 3.89 -9.74 10.19
CA ALA A 56 3.67 -10.48 8.95
C ALA A 56 3.15 -9.59 7.81
N GLU A 57 2.25 -8.63 8.10
CA GLU A 57 1.76 -7.65 7.11
C GLU A 57 2.85 -6.68 6.65
N ILE A 58 3.77 -6.31 7.53
CA ILE A 58 4.94 -5.48 7.23
C ILE A 58 5.95 -6.26 6.38
N ALA A 59 6.16 -7.54 6.66
CA ALA A 59 7.09 -8.39 5.92
C ALA A 59 6.65 -8.69 4.47
N LYS A 60 5.38 -8.43 4.11
CA LYS A 60 4.90 -8.58 2.75
C LYS A 60 5.62 -7.61 1.80
N PRO A 61 5.99 -8.05 0.58
CA PRO A 61 6.48 -7.15 -0.46
C PRO A 61 5.48 -6.03 -0.74
N PHE A 62 5.99 -4.84 -1.08
CA PHE A 62 5.15 -3.65 -1.28
C PHE A 62 4.04 -3.84 -2.34
N TRP A 63 4.28 -4.70 -3.33
CA TRP A 63 3.35 -5.00 -4.43
C TRP A 63 2.28 -6.04 -4.06
N GLN A 64 2.46 -6.78 -2.97
CA GLN A 64 1.55 -7.85 -2.54
C GLN A 64 0.53 -7.30 -1.53
N ALA A 65 -0.75 -7.58 -1.80
CA ALA A 65 -1.86 -7.38 -0.87
C ALA A 65 -2.02 -8.65 -0.01
#